data_AF-A0AAD5BZX9-F1
#
_entry.id   AF-A0AAD5BZX9-F1
#
_cell.length_a   1.000
_cell.length_b   1.000
_cell.length_c   1.000
_cell.angle_alpha   90.00
_cell.angle_beta   90.00
_cell.angle_gamma   90.00
#
_symmetry.space_group_name_H-M   'P 1'
#
loop_
_entity.id
_entity.type
_entity.pdbx_description
1 polymer ?
#
loop_
_entity_poly.entity_id
_entity_poly.type
_entity_poly.pdbx_seq_one_letter_code
_entity_poly.pdbx_strand_id
1 'polypeptide(L)'
;VIGLHVMGANDAVLSIEHVREIRRYLYNHQNGDGGWGLHIEGHSTMFCTALNYVSLRLLGERMDGGEGAMTKARNWILDHGS
;
A
#
# COMPACT_ATOMS: atom_id res chain seq x y z
N VAL A 1 -3.79 1.06 -9.55
CA VAL A 1 -3.99 2.26 -8.70
C VAL A 1 -3.27 3.49 -9.25
N ILE A 2 -1.93 3.52 -9.27
CA ILE A 2 -1.17 4.71 -9.71
C ILE A 2 -1.56 5.18 -11.13
N GLY A 3 -1.61 4.28 -12.12
CA GLY A 3 -2.01 4.66 -13.49
C GLY A 3 -3.42 5.25 -13.57
N LEU A 4 -4.39 4.65 -12.87
CA LEU A 4 -5.77 5.17 -12.81
C LEU A 4 -5.82 6.56 -12.15
N HIS A 5 -5.00 6.78 -11.12
CA HIS A 5 -4.92 8.06 -10.43
C HIS A 5 -4.38 9.15 -11.37
N VAL A 6 -3.32 8.88 -12.11
CA VAL A 6 -2.75 9.83 -13.10
C VAL A 6 -3.77 10.15 -14.20
N MET A 7 -4.56 9.17 -14.63
CA MET A 7 -5.60 9.37 -15.64
C MET A 7 -6.87 10.06 -15.10
N GLY A 8 -6.98 10.30 -13.79
CA GLY A 8 -8.20 10.82 -13.17
C GLY A 8 -9.41 9.87 -13.28
N ALA A 9 -9.16 8.58 -13.54
CA ALA A 9 -10.20 7.59 -13.84
C ALA A 9 -10.57 6.70 -12.65
N ASN A 10 -10.09 7.03 -11.45
CA ASN A 10 -10.30 6.22 -10.24
C ASN A 10 -11.79 5.98 -9.97
N ASP A 11 -12.60 7.03 -9.89
CA ASP A 11 -14.01 6.93 -9.50
C ASP A 11 -14.89 6.31 -10.59
N ALA A 12 -14.42 6.35 -11.85
CA ALA A 12 -15.10 5.73 -12.98
C ALA A 12 -14.85 4.21 -13.05
N VAL A 13 -13.71 3.72 -12.54
CA VAL A 13 -13.26 2.33 -12.68
C VAL A 13 -13.36 1.55 -11.36
N LEU A 14 -13.06 2.19 -10.23
CA LEU A 14 -13.02 1.56 -8.92
C LEU A 14 -14.27 1.91 -8.13
N SER A 15 -15.13 0.92 -7.91
CA SER A 15 -16.23 1.03 -6.96
C SER A 15 -15.68 1.09 -5.53
N ILE A 16 -16.52 1.52 -4.58
CA ILE A 16 -16.18 1.51 -3.15
C ILE A 16 -15.77 0.11 -2.65
N GLU A 17 -16.38 -0.94 -3.22
CA GLU A 17 -16.04 -2.32 -2.90
C GLU A 17 -14.69 -2.72 -3.50
N HIS A 18 -14.35 -2.29 -4.72
CA HIS A 18 -12.99 -2.48 -5.26
C HIS A 18 -11.94 -1.84 -4.35
N VAL A 19 -12.17 -0.60 -3.90
CA VAL A 19 -11.24 0.11 -3.01
C VAL A 19 -11.10 -0.63 -1.67
N ARG A 20 -12.22 -1.05 -1.07
CA ARG A 20 -12.23 -1.81 0.19
C ARG A 20 -11.43 -3.10 0.05
N GLU A 21 -11.63 -3.83 -1.03
CA GLU A 21 -11.01 -5.14 -1.25
C GLU A 21 -9.53 -5.05 -1.63
N ILE A 22 -9.13 -4.04 -2.40
CA ILE A 22 -7.72 -3.77 -2.66
C ILE A 22 -7.00 -3.44 -1.34
N ARG A 23 -7.58 -2.57 -0.50
CA ARG A 23 -7.01 -2.23 0.81
C ARG A 23 -6.87 -3.48 1.70
N ARG A 24 -7.94 -4.28 1.81
CA ARG A 24 -7.94 -5.54 2.55
C ARG A 24 -6.84 -6.49 2.08
N TYR A 25 -6.70 -6.66 0.77
CA TYR A 25 -5.65 -7.49 0.19
C TYR A 25 -4.26 -6.99 0.57
N LEU A 26 -4.00 -5.68 0.47
CA LEU A 26 -2.70 -5.12 0.80
C LEU A 26 -2.37 -5.29 2.29
N TYR A 27 -3.32 -5.07 3.21
CA TYR A 27 -3.07 -5.30 4.64
C TYR A 27 -2.79 -6.76 4.97
N ASN A 28 -3.55 -7.69 4.39
CA ASN A 28 -3.39 -9.12 4.65
C ASN A 28 -2.03 -9.68 4.19
N HIS A 29 -1.35 -8.97 3.28
CA HIS A 29 -0.04 -9.37 2.76
C HIS A 29 1.08 -8.41 3.18
N GLN A 30 0.83 -7.54 4.15
CA GLN A 30 1.92 -6.81 4.80
C GLN A 30 2.73 -7.80 5.63
N ASN A 31 4.04 -7.82 5.44
CA ASN A 31 4.94 -8.64 6.24
C ASN A 31 4.99 -8.14 7.69
N GLY A 32 5.42 -9.03 8.60
CA GLY A 32 5.51 -8.70 10.03
C GLY A 32 6.44 -7.51 10.34
N ASP A 33 7.42 -7.25 9.48
CA ASP A 33 8.34 -6.10 9.56
C ASP A 33 7.72 -4.78 9.07
N GLY A 34 6.53 -4.81 8.46
CA GLY A 34 5.84 -3.64 7.93
C GLY A 34 6.00 -3.40 6.43
N GLY A 35 6.84 -4.19 5.75
CA GLY A 35 7.05 -4.05 4.31
C GLY A 35 6.20 -5.00 3.46
N TRP A 36 6.43 -4.96 2.14
CA TRP A 36 5.86 -5.90 1.18
C TRP A 36 6.94 -6.49 0.28
N GLY A 37 6.78 -7.76 -0.07
CA GLY A 37 7.61 -8.46 -1.04
C GLY A 37 7.12 -8.36 -2.48
N LEU A 38 7.91 -8.92 -3.39
CA LEU A 38 7.58 -9.01 -4.82
C LEU A 38 6.40 -9.97 -5.07
N HIS A 39 6.24 -10.96 -4.21
CA HIS A 39 5.11 -11.87 -4.15
C HIS A 39 4.70 -12.05 -2.68
N ILE A 40 3.56 -12.70 -2.44
CA ILE A 40 2.92 -12.80 -1.11
C ILE A 40 3.78 -13.49 -0.04
N GLU A 41 4.71 -14.35 -0.45
CA GLU A 41 5.67 -15.04 0.42
C GLU A 41 7.07 -14.40 0.42
N GLY A 42 7.24 -13.30 -0.31
CA GLY A 42 8.54 -12.67 -0.51
C GLY A 42 8.92 -11.75 0.63
N HIS A 43 10.22 -11.65 0.90
CA HIS A 43 10.76 -10.67 1.83
C HIS A 43 10.48 -9.23 1.38
N SER A 44 10.35 -8.33 2.35
CA SER A 44 10.10 -6.92 2.12
C SER A 44 11.19 -6.27 1.27
N THR A 45 10.79 -5.47 0.28
CA THR A 45 11.73 -4.71 -0.57
C THR A 45 11.36 -3.24 -0.61
N MET A 46 12.33 -2.36 -0.86
CA MET A 46 12.09 -0.92 -1.00
C MET A 46 11.07 -0.62 -2.11
N PHE A 47 11.24 -1.27 -3.26
CA PHE A 47 10.36 -1.07 -4.41
C PHE A 47 8.90 -1.42 -4.07
N CYS A 48 8.64 -2.63 -3.58
CA CYS A 48 7.27 -3.08 -3.29
C CYS A 48 6.67 -2.36 -2.08
N THR A 49 7.46 -2.08 -1.05
CA THR A 49 6.97 -1.36 0.14
C THR A 49 6.57 0.08 -0.21
N ALA A 50 7.41 0.81 -0.95
CA ALA A 50 7.08 2.16 -1.41
C ALA A 50 5.85 2.16 -2.34
N LEU A 51 5.77 1.21 -3.29
CA LEU A 51 4.65 1.10 -4.22
C LEU A 51 3.32 0.85 -3.49
N ASN A 52 3.30 -0.09 -2.53
CA ASN A 52 2.10 -0.42 -1.77
C ASN A 52 1.71 0.70 -0.80
N TYR A 53 2.68 1.33 -0.13
CA TYR A 53 2.43 2.51 0.70
C TYR A 53 1.77 3.64 -0.10
N VAL A 54 2.35 4.00 -1.26
CA VAL A 54 1.78 5.05 -2.13
C VAL A 54 0.40 4.64 -2.66
N SER A 55 0.22 3.38 -3.07
CA SER A 55 -1.08 2.90 -3.54
C SER A 55 -2.16 3.03 -2.47
N LEU A 56 -1.86 2.70 -1.22
CA LEU A 56 -2.78 2.88 -0.09
C LEU A 56 -3.11 4.37 0.13
N ARG A 57 -2.12 5.26 0.07
CA ARG A 57 -2.35 6.72 0.16
C ARG A 57 -3.29 7.22 -0.93
N LEU A 58 -3.12 6.75 -2.17
CA LEU A 58 -3.97 7.11 -3.30
C LEU A 58 -5.39 6.53 -3.20
N LEU A 59 -5.57 5.44 -2.45
CA LEU A 59 -6.87 4.84 -2.13
C LEU A 59 -7.53 5.47 -0.87
N GLY A 60 -6.99 6.59 -0.38
CA GLY A 60 -7.57 7.37 0.71
C GLY A 60 -7.11 6.96 2.10
N GLU A 61 -6.07 6.13 2.25
CA GLU A 61 -5.50 5.89 3.57
C GLU A 61 -4.74 7.10 4.11
N ARG A 62 -4.87 7.29 5.42
CA ARG A 62 -4.10 8.27 6.16
C ARG A 62 -2.71 7.72 6.47
N MET A 63 -1.78 8.60 6.83
CA MET A 63 -0.42 8.17 7.19
C MET A 63 -0.36 7.28 8.43
N ASP A 64 -1.35 7.41 9.30
CA ASP A 64 -1.58 6.68 10.55
C ASP A 64 -2.71 5.65 10.42
N GLY A 65 -3.18 5.39 9.20
CA GLY A 65 -4.31 4.51 8.90
C GLY A 65 -3.96 3.02 8.82
N GLY A 66 -4.95 2.22 8.39
CA GLY A 66 -4.82 0.77 8.27
C GLY A 66 -4.42 0.05 9.57
N GLU A 67 -4.95 0.52 10.70
CA GLU A 67 -4.64 -0.04 12.04
C GLU A 67 -3.12 -0.10 12.33
N GLY A 68 -2.39 0.94 11.87
CA GLY A 68 -0.94 1.05 12.05
C GLY A 68 -0.11 0.45 10.92
N ALA A 69 -0.71 -0.21 9.93
CA ALA A 69 -0.01 -0.71 8.75
C ALA A 69 0.75 0.41 8.02
N MET A 70 0.14 1.59 7.89
CA MET A 70 0.74 2.74 7.23
C MET A 70 1.95 3.30 7.99
N THR A 71 1.90 3.31 9.32
CA THR A 71 3.01 3.71 10.18
C THR A 71 4.17 2.72 10.06
N LYS A 72 3.89 1.42 10.13
CA LYS A 72 4.91 0.36 9.98
C LYS A 72 5.61 0.44 8.64
N ALA A 73 4.84 0.58 7.56
CA ALA A 73 5.36 0.73 6.21
C ALA A 73 6.26 1.95 6.07
N ARG A 74 5.84 3.10 6.60
CA ARG A 74 6.62 4.34 6.57
C ARG A 74 7.92 4.21 7.35
N ASN A 75 7.88 3.61 8.53
CA ASN A 75 9.08 3.37 9.34
C ASN A 75 10.03 2.42 8.61
N TRP A 76 9.51 1.31 8.07
CA TRP A 76 10.31 0.38 7.27
C TRP A 76 11.01 1.09 6.10
N ILE A 77 10.31 1.96 5.37
CA ILE A 77 10.91 2.76 4.28
C ILE A 77 12.01 3.69 4.79
N LEU A 78 11.80 4.38 5.92
CA LEU A 78 12.79 5.31 6.47
C LEU A 78 14.02 4.58 7.03
N ASP A 79 13.84 3.41 7.63
CA ASP A 79 14.92 2.63 8.22
C ASP A 79 15.79 1.92 7.17
N HIS A 80 15.25 1.70 5.96
CA HIS A 80 15.93 1.03 4.84
C HIS A 80 16.24 1.98 3.67
N GLY A 81 15.85 3.25 3.78
CA GLY A 81 16.20 4.31 2.85
C GLY A 81 17.58 4.85 3.17
N SER A 82 18.40 5.05 2.13
CA SER A 82 19.70 5.72 2.24
C SER A 82 19.59 7.21 1.95
#